data_AF-A0A9E5Y9J6-F1
#
_entry.id   AF-A0A9E5Y9J6-F1
#
_cell.length_a   1.000
_cell.length_b   1.000
_cell.length_c   1.000
_cell.angle_alpha   90.00
_cell.angle_beta   90.00
_cell.angle_gamma   90.00
#
_symmetry.space_group_name_H-M   'P 1'
#
loop_
_entity.id
_entity.type
_entity.pdbx_description
1 polymer ?
#
loop_
_entity_poly.entity_id
_entity_poly.type
_entity_poly.pdbx_seq_one_letter_code
_entity_poly.pdbx_strand_id
1 'polypeptide(L)'
;VLAKDPNCPGSLGIAISEAVEDAASHDDIHYAIGSVLNHVLLHQTVNGLETKKLMEKIGVYPDMIIGCIGGGSNFAGLFLPFVKDKIDGTKPDLRIINVEPASCPTMTKGPYAYDFGDEAGLTPLIKMYTLGHSFVPPPVHAGGLRYHGMAPIICHLYKMGLVEARAEHQLASFKAGVTFARTEGIISAPEPNHCIKVVIDEALKCKESGESKTILLAHSGHGHVDMAAYDAYLSGKLKDYAYPKDEIDKALSELPKV
;
A
#
# COMPACT_ATOMS: atom_id res chain seq x y z
N VAL A 1 -12.62 15.18 -17.24
CA VAL A 1 -11.14 15.07 -17.41
C VAL A 1 -10.67 15.36 -18.85
N LEU A 2 -11.12 14.59 -19.86
CA LEU A 2 -10.59 14.65 -21.23
C LEU A 2 -10.74 16.00 -21.96
N ALA A 3 -11.72 16.82 -21.60
CA ALA A 3 -11.85 18.17 -22.16
C ALA A 3 -10.69 19.11 -21.76
N LYS A 4 -10.04 18.86 -20.61
CA LYS A 4 -8.88 19.63 -20.12
C LYS A 4 -7.56 19.02 -20.61
N ASP A 5 -7.46 17.69 -20.57
CA ASP A 5 -6.30 16.93 -21.05
C ASP A 5 -6.75 15.68 -21.82
N PRO A 6 -6.76 15.73 -23.16
CA PRO A 6 -7.13 14.59 -24.00
C PRO A 6 -6.19 13.38 -23.87
N ASN A 7 -4.97 13.57 -23.37
CA ASN A 7 -3.96 12.52 -23.21
C ASN A 7 -3.81 12.08 -21.75
N CYS A 8 -4.76 12.42 -20.87
CA CYS A 8 -4.70 12.06 -19.47
C CYS A 8 -4.57 10.53 -19.32
N PRO A 9 -3.54 10.02 -18.62
CA PRO A 9 -3.35 8.58 -18.46
C PRO A 9 -4.34 7.95 -17.45
N GLY A 10 -5.15 8.78 -16.78
CA GLY A 10 -6.05 8.38 -15.70
C GLY A 10 -5.35 8.23 -14.34
N SER A 11 -6.16 8.17 -13.29
CA SER A 11 -5.74 7.87 -11.92
C SER A 11 -6.81 7.03 -11.23
N LEU A 12 -6.47 6.43 -10.08
CA LEU A 12 -7.48 5.69 -9.30
C LEU A 12 -8.57 6.63 -8.79
N GLY A 13 -8.22 7.88 -8.43
CA GLY A 13 -9.19 8.89 -8.03
C GLY A 13 -10.21 9.20 -9.13
N ILE A 14 -9.76 9.35 -10.38
CA ILE A 14 -10.64 9.57 -11.55
C ILE A 14 -11.57 8.38 -11.75
N ALA A 15 -11.03 7.16 -11.70
CA ALA A 15 -11.83 5.95 -11.87
C ALA A 15 -12.89 5.77 -10.76
N ILE A 16 -12.59 6.19 -9.52
CA ILE A 16 -13.57 6.20 -8.42
C ILE A 16 -14.66 7.22 -8.71
N SER A 17 -14.30 8.45 -9.10
CA SER A 17 -15.26 9.49 -9.44
C SER A 17 -16.25 9.04 -10.52
N GLU A 18 -15.74 8.50 -11.64
CA GLU A 18 -16.57 8.04 -12.75
C GLU A 18 -17.46 6.86 -12.35
N ALA A 19 -16.96 5.91 -11.56
CA ALA A 19 -17.76 4.77 -11.09
C ALA A 19 -18.85 5.18 -10.09
N VAL A 20 -18.58 6.15 -9.22
CA VAL A 20 -19.57 6.69 -8.27
C VAL A 20 -20.63 7.49 -9.02
N GLU A 21 -20.23 8.30 -10.00
CA GLU A 21 -21.16 9.06 -10.86
C GLU A 21 -22.08 8.12 -11.65
N ASP A 22 -21.52 7.09 -12.30
CA ASP A 22 -22.29 6.10 -13.05
C ASP A 22 -23.29 5.36 -12.15
N ALA A 23 -22.84 4.85 -10.99
CA ALA A 23 -23.72 4.17 -10.04
C ALA A 23 -24.81 5.09 -9.47
N ALA A 24 -24.50 6.36 -9.17
CA ALA A 24 -25.47 7.32 -8.66
C ALA A 24 -26.54 7.71 -9.69
N SER A 25 -26.26 7.51 -10.98
CA SER A 25 -27.20 7.78 -12.08
C SER A 25 -28.16 6.63 -12.41
N HIS A 26 -28.00 5.47 -11.75
CA HIS A 26 -28.81 4.26 -11.99
C HIS A 26 -29.39 3.72 -10.68
N ASP A 27 -30.72 3.52 -10.62
CA ASP A 27 -31.42 3.07 -9.41
C ASP A 27 -31.10 1.61 -9.01
N ASP A 28 -30.61 0.80 -9.95
CA ASP A 28 -30.34 -0.63 -9.79
C ASP A 28 -28.85 -0.98 -9.65
N ILE A 29 -27.96 0.02 -9.64
CA ILE A 29 -26.51 -0.16 -9.55
C ILE A 29 -26.02 0.36 -8.19
N HIS A 30 -25.09 -0.36 -7.57
CA HIS A 30 -24.48 0.05 -6.31
C HIS A 30 -22.96 0.02 -6.43
N TYR A 31 -22.30 1.09 -6.01
CA TYR A 31 -20.85 1.16 -6.00
C TYR A 31 -20.25 0.42 -4.80
N ALA A 32 -19.34 -0.53 -5.07
CA ALA A 32 -18.60 -1.26 -4.05
C ALA A 32 -17.17 -0.74 -3.94
N ILE A 33 -16.89 0.02 -2.88
CA ILE A 33 -15.56 0.58 -2.64
C ILE A 33 -14.55 -0.49 -2.20
N GLY A 34 -13.38 -0.51 -2.85
CA GLY A 34 -12.43 -1.62 -2.73
C GLY A 34 -11.31 -1.47 -1.69
N SER A 35 -11.16 -0.30 -1.04
CA SER A 35 -10.07 -0.08 -0.06
C SER A 35 -10.34 1.13 0.85
N VAL A 36 -9.32 1.50 1.65
CA VAL A 36 -9.20 2.71 2.50
C VAL A 36 -10.16 2.76 3.69
N LEU A 37 -11.44 2.54 3.45
CA LEU A 37 -12.48 2.72 4.45
C LEU A 37 -12.46 1.60 5.50
N ASN A 38 -12.82 1.96 6.73
CA ASN A 38 -12.73 1.09 7.90
C ASN A 38 -13.45 -0.25 7.72
N HIS A 39 -14.61 -0.27 7.05
CA HIS A 39 -15.35 -1.51 6.82
C HIS A 39 -14.62 -2.45 5.85
N VAL A 40 -13.90 -1.93 4.85
CA VAL A 40 -13.09 -2.76 3.95
C VAL A 40 -11.92 -3.39 4.72
N LEU A 41 -11.25 -2.61 5.57
CA LEU A 41 -10.19 -3.12 6.46
C LEU A 41 -10.74 -4.18 7.41
N LEU A 42 -11.93 -3.96 7.98
CA LEU A 42 -12.62 -4.92 8.84
C LEU A 42 -12.87 -6.24 8.09
N HIS A 43 -13.41 -6.21 6.88
CA HIS A 43 -13.64 -7.43 6.10
C HIS A 43 -12.33 -8.19 5.82
N GLN A 44 -11.23 -7.48 5.57
CA GLN A 44 -9.91 -8.07 5.36
C GLN A 44 -9.28 -8.65 6.63
N THR A 45 -9.82 -8.38 7.83
CA THR A 45 -9.26 -8.91 9.10
C THR A 45 -9.30 -10.42 9.20
N VAL A 46 -10.11 -11.09 8.37
CA VAL A 46 -10.10 -12.56 8.26
C VAL A 46 -8.68 -13.09 8.02
N ASN A 47 -7.87 -12.40 7.20
CA ASN A 47 -6.48 -12.78 6.92
C ASN A 47 -5.63 -12.80 8.20
N GLY A 48 -5.72 -11.76 9.03
CA GLY A 48 -4.99 -11.67 10.29
C GLY A 48 -5.49 -12.65 11.35
N LEU A 49 -6.82 -12.85 11.44
CA LEU A 49 -7.43 -13.78 12.37
C LEU A 49 -7.04 -15.24 12.07
N GLU A 50 -7.04 -15.63 10.80
CA GLU A 50 -6.58 -16.95 10.36
C GLU A 50 -5.08 -17.12 10.58
N THR A 51 -4.28 -16.13 10.18
CA THR A 51 -2.82 -16.18 10.35
C THR A 51 -2.44 -16.31 11.83
N LYS A 52 -3.07 -15.54 12.72
CA LYS A 52 -2.77 -15.61 14.16
C LYS A 52 -3.06 -17.00 14.74
N LYS A 53 -4.20 -17.61 14.38
CA LYS A 53 -4.52 -18.99 14.77
C LYS A 53 -3.52 -20.02 14.23
N LEU A 54 -3.07 -19.86 13.00
CA LEU A 54 -2.08 -20.76 12.40
C LEU A 54 -0.73 -20.63 13.12
N MET A 55 -0.30 -19.41 13.44
CA MET A 55 0.93 -19.14 14.18
C MET A 55 0.88 -19.69 15.61
N GLU A 56 -0.24 -19.51 16.31
CA GLU A 56 -0.49 -20.13 17.61
C GLU A 56 -0.39 -21.66 17.55
N LYS A 57 -0.97 -22.28 16.52
CA LYS A 57 -0.93 -23.74 16.33
C LYS A 57 0.49 -24.29 16.16
N ILE A 58 1.41 -23.51 15.59
CA ILE A 58 2.82 -23.89 15.42
C ILE A 58 3.72 -23.35 16.54
N GLY A 59 3.16 -22.66 17.53
CA GLY A 59 3.91 -22.13 18.68
C GLY A 59 4.86 -20.97 18.34
N VAL A 60 4.56 -20.19 17.30
CA VAL A 60 5.40 -19.08 16.82
C VAL A 60 4.63 -17.76 16.92
N TYR A 61 5.33 -16.65 17.15
CA TYR A 61 4.79 -15.30 17.09
C TYR A 61 5.76 -14.41 16.30
N PRO A 62 5.30 -13.48 15.45
CA PRO A 62 6.23 -12.67 14.65
C PRO A 62 6.93 -11.61 15.51
N ASP A 63 8.22 -11.40 15.27
CA ASP A 63 8.92 -10.20 15.73
C ASP A 63 8.59 -9.01 14.83
N MET A 64 8.31 -9.30 13.55
CA MET A 64 8.04 -8.31 12.53
C MET A 64 6.92 -8.78 11.59
N ILE A 65 6.01 -7.89 11.22
CA ILE A 65 5.01 -8.09 10.17
C ILE A 65 5.26 -7.03 9.09
N ILE A 66 5.42 -7.45 7.84
CA ILE A 66 5.83 -6.57 6.74
C ILE A 66 4.88 -6.75 5.57
N GLY A 67 4.33 -5.66 5.05
CA GLY A 67 3.36 -5.72 3.96
C GLY A 67 3.28 -4.44 3.15
N CYS A 68 2.89 -4.59 1.88
CA CYS A 68 2.76 -3.46 0.97
C CYS A 68 1.44 -2.71 1.19
N ILE A 69 1.46 -1.39 1.01
CA ILE A 69 0.30 -0.50 1.18
C ILE A 69 0.02 0.33 -0.08
N GLY A 70 -1.18 0.17 -0.63
CA GLY A 70 -1.78 1.07 -1.62
C GLY A 70 -2.75 2.00 -0.89
N GLY A 71 -4.03 1.63 -0.82
CA GLY A 71 -4.97 2.19 0.17
C GLY A 71 -4.88 1.53 1.56
N GLY A 72 -4.13 0.43 1.67
CA GLY A 72 -3.77 -0.22 2.94
C GLY A 72 -4.63 -1.43 3.37
N SER A 73 -5.73 -1.73 2.67
CA SER A 73 -6.70 -2.74 3.09
C SER A 73 -6.12 -4.15 3.31
N ASN A 74 -5.31 -4.67 2.37
CA ASN A 74 -4.71 -6.00 2.49
C ASN A 74 -3.86 -6.12 3.77
N PHE A 75 -2.92 -5.17 3.95
CA PHE A 75 -1.94 -5.29 5.01
C PHE A 75 -2.57 -5.00 6.37
N ALA A 76 -3.46 -4.01 6.47
CA ALA A 76 -4.23 -3.79 7.68
C ALA A 76 -5.12 -4.98 8.04
N GLY A 77 -5.73 -5.65 7.05
CA GLY A 77 -6.42 -6.91 7.28
C GLY A 77 -5.55 -7.97 7.95
N LEU A 78 -4.26 -8.06 7.57
CA LEU A 78 -3.33 -8.95 8.23
C LEU A 78 -2.91 -8.46 9.63
N PHE A 79 -2.45 -7.21 9.76
CA PHE A 79 -1.77 -6.77 10.97
C PHE A 79 -2.71 -6.25 12.07
N LEU A 80 -3.94 -5.81 11.78
CA LEU A 80 -4.84 -5.25 12.79
C LEU A 80 -5.14 -6.23 13.94
N PRO A 81 -5.33 -7.55 13.70
CA PRO A 81 -5.45 -8.53 14.78
C PRO A 81 -4.18 -8.69 15.66
N PHE A 82 -3.00 -8.29 15.15
CA PHE A 82 -1.73 -8.35 15.86
C PHE A 82 -1.36 -7.02 16.55
N VAL A 83 -1.73 -5.86 15.98
CA VAL A 83 -1.42 -4.56 16.60
C VAL A 83 -2.11 -4.40 17.95
N LYS A 84 -3.24 -5.07 18.17
CA LYS A 84 -3.89 -5.16 19.48
C LYS A 84 -2.91 -5.62 20.57
N ASP A 85 -2.09 -6.64 20.28
CA ASP A 85 -1.12 -7.22 21.23
C ASP A 85 0.02 -6.24 21.53
N LYS A 86 0.32 -5.34 20.58
CA LYS A 86 1.25 -4.23 20.83
C LYS A 86 0.61 -3.16 21.71
N ILE A 87 -0.64 -2.80 21.44
CA ILE A 87 -1.40 -1.77 22.18
C ILE A 87 -1.65 -2.19 23.63
N ASP A 88 -1.98 -3.46 23.88
CA ASP A 88 -2.21 -3.97 25.24
C ASP A 88 -0.91 -4.30 25.99
N GLY A 89 0.25 -4.15 25.34
CA GLY A 89 1.56 -4.35 25.94
C GLY A 89 2.00 -5.81 26.05
N THR A 90 1.26 -6.77 25.49
CA THR A 90 1.67 -8.18 25.46
C THR A 90 2.83 -8.44 24.50
N LYS A 91 2.93 -7.65 23.43
CA LYS A 91 3.98 -7.71 22.39
C LYS A 91 4.47 -6.30 22.05
N PRO A 92 5.09 -5.58 23.01
CA PRO A 92 5.43 -4.16 22.85
C PRO A 92 6.47 -3.93 21.75
N ASP A 93 7.36 -4.91 21.53
CA ASP A 93 8.46 -4.84 20.56
C ASP A 93 8.06 -5.27 19.14
N LEU A 94 6.80 -5.68 18.92
CA LEU A 94 6.31 -6.08 17.60
C LEU A 94 6.50 -4.93 16.59
N ARG A 95 7.26 -5.18 15.52
CA ARG A 95 7.40 -4.22 14.42
C ARG A 95 6.36 -4.51 13.35
N ILE A 96 5.70 -3.46 12.87
CA ILE A 96 4.72 -3.55 11.78
C ILE A 96 5.15 -2.53 10.74
N ILE A 97 5.61 -3.00 9.58
CA ILE A 97 6.25 -2.15 8.57
C ILE A 97 5.36 -2.07 7.33
N ASN A 98 4.76 -0.90 7.11
CA ASN A 98 4.00 -0.59 5.92
C ASN A 98 4.95 -0.16 4.80
N VAL A 99 4.92 -0.86 3.67
CA VAL A 99 5.84 -0.60 2.55
C VAL A 99 5.08 0.00 1.36
N GLU A 100 5.49 1.17 0.93
CA GLU A 100 4.89 1.91 -0.19
C GLU A 100 5.92 2.13 -1.32
N PRO A 101 5.52 2.53 -2.54
CA PRO A 101 6.47 2.83 -3.59
C PRO A 101 7.05 4.25 -3.42
N ALA A 102 8.33 4.43 -3.72
CA ALA A 102 8.98 5.74 -3.71
C ALA A 102 8.41 6.72 -4.77
N SER A 103 7.71 6.19 -5.78
CA SER A 103 6.99 6.97 -6.80
C SER A 103 5.63 7.48 -6.32
N CYS A 104 5.03 6.87 -5.29
CA CYS A 104 3.78 7.31 -4.64
C CYS A 104 3.97 7.26 -3.10
N PRO A 105 4.82 8.14 -2.52
CA PRO A 105 5.25 8.04 -1.12
C PRO A 105 4.24 8.68 -0.15
N THR A 106 3.02 8.15 -0.12
CA THR A 106 1.87 8.70 0.62
C THR A 106 2.13 8.87 2.12
N MET A 107 2.58 7.84 2.81
CA MET A 107 2.82 7.85 4.26
C MET A 107 4.16 8.48 4.63
N THR A 108 5.19 8.27 3.82
CA THR A 108 6.55 8.75 4.15
C THR A 108 6.81 10.20 3.76
N LYS A 109 6.01 10.79 2.85
CA LYS A 109 6.16 12.19 2.42
C LYS A 109 4.88 13.01 2.37
N GLY A 110 3.70 12.39 2.32
CA GLY A 110 2.43 13.12 2.30
C GLY A 110 2.16 13.86 3.62
N PRO A 111 1.45 15.00 3.60
CA PRO A 111 0.93 15.62 4.83
C PRO A 111 -0.25 14.84 5.42
N TYR A 112 -0.43 14.93 6.74
CA TYR A 112 -1.62 14.41 7.42
C TYR A 112 -2.75 15.44 7.41
N ALA A 113 -3.58 15.41 6.36
CA ALA A 113 -4.61 16.40 6.06
C ALA A 113 -6.01 15.78 6.00
N TYR A 114 -7.04 16.62 5.92
CA TYR A 114 -8.34 16.17 5.41
C TYR A 114 -8.29 16.27 3.89
N ASP A 115 -8.76 15.23 3.21
CA ASP A 115 -8.78 15.14 1.76
C ASP A 115 -9.90 14.22 1.27
N PHE A 116 -10.19 14.26 -0.02
CA PHE A 116 -11.17 13.40 -0.67
C PHE A 116 -10.57 12.03 -1.01
N GLY A 117 -11.40 10.99 -0.99
CA GLY A 117 -11.04 9.64 -1.42
C GLY A 117 -11.09 9.45 -2.94
N ASP A 118 -11.64 10.41 -3.67
CA ASP A 118 -11.81 10.41 -5.12
C ASP A 118 -11.39 11.77 -5.70
N GLU A 119 -11.13 11.82 -7.01
CA GLU A 119 -10.62 13.04 -7.65
C GLU A 119 -11.68 14.14 -7.79
N ALA A 120 -12.97 13.77 -7.88
CA ALA A 120 -14.06 14.74 -8.09
C ALA A 120 -14.62 15.32 -6.78
N GLY A 121 -14.18 14.79 -5.63
CA GLY A 121 -14.66 15.20 -4.31
C GLY A 121 -16.08 14.74 -3.98
N LEU A 122 -16.52 13.61 -4.53
CA LEU A 122 -17.83 13.00 -4.29
C LEU A 122 -17.87 12.24 -2.95
N THR A 123 -16.73 11.82 -2.44
CA THR A 123 -16.61 11.15 -1.14
C THR A 123 -16.63 12.15 0.02
N PRO A 124 -17.02 11.72 1.24
CA PRO A 124 -16.81 12.52 2.45
C PRO A 124 -15.32 12.81 2.68
N LEU A 125 -15.02 13.88 3.41
CA LEU A 125 -13.64 14.18 3.82
C LEU A 125 -13.07 13.12 4.76
N ILE A 126 -11.87 12.67 4.45
CA ILE A 126 -11.14 11.64 5.18
C ILE A 126 -9.88 12.25 5.78
N LYS A 127 -9.65 12.08 7.09
CA LYS A 127 -8.38 12.48 7.72
C LYS A 127 -7.32 11.41 7.44
N MET A 128 -6.37 11.71 6.56
CA MET A 128 -5.37 10.75 6.09
C MET A 128 -4.04 11.41 5.71
N TYR A 129 -3.00 10.60 5.63
CA TYR A 129 -1.83 10.93 4.84
C TYR A 129 -2.22 10.88 3.36
N THR A 130 -1.84 11.90 2.59
CA THR A 130 -2.28 12.06 1.21
C THR A 130 -1.20 12.71 0.34
N LEU A 131 -1.18 12.39 -0.96
CA LEU A 131 -0.47 13.11 -2.01
C LEU A 131 -1.35 14.18 -2.70
N GLY A 132 -2.60 14.34 -2.26
CA GLY A 132 -3.65 15.16 -2.88
C GLY A 132 -4.54 14.33 -3.81
N HIS A 133 -5.86 14.52 -3.74
CA HIS A 133 -6.83 13.74 -4.54
C HIS A 133 -6.70 13.90 -6.06
N SER A 134 -6.08 14.98 -6.53
CA SER A 134 -5.74 15.20 -7.94
C SER A 134 -4.38 14.63 -8.36
N PHE A 135 -3.68 13.92 -7.47
CA PHE A 135 -2.41 13.26 -7.78
C PHE A 135 -2.58 12.21 -8.90
N VAL A 136 -1.70 12.26 -9.90
CA VAL A 136 -1.64 11.30 -10.99
C VAL A 136 -0.31 10.56 -10.93
N PRO A 137 -0.30 9.22 -10.73
CA PRO A 137 0.92 8.45 -10.70
C PRO A 137 1.73 8.55 -12.01
N PRO A 138 3.06 8.43 -11.96
CA PRO A 138 3.89 8.57 -13.14
C PRO A 138 3.70 7.39 -14.10
N PRO A 139 3.63 7.60 -15.44
CA PRO A 139 3.33 6.54 -16.41
C PRO A 139 4.34 5.38 -16.42
N VAL A 140 5.58 5.64 -16.00
CA VAL A 140 6.67 4.65 -15.93
C VAL A 140 6.58 3.73 -14.69
N HIS A 141 5.60 3.95 -13.82
CA HIS A 141 5.44 3.18 -12.59
C HIS A 141 4.65 1.89 -12.85
N ALA A 142 5.36 0.76 -12.77
CA ALA A 142 4.79 -0.57 -12.96
C ALA A 142 4.65 -1.35 -11.63
N GLY A 143 4.98 -0.71 -10.49
CA GLY A 143 4.95 -1.34 -9.16
C GLY A 143 3.58 -1.41 -8.48
N GLY A 144 2.50 -0.97 -9.12
CA GLY A 144 1.18 -0.90 -8.49
C GLY A 144 1.11 0.16 -7.38
N LEU A 145 0.29 -0.03 -6.33
CA LEU A 145 0.27 0.87 -5.15
C LEU A 145 0.14 2.38 -5.48
N ARG A 146 -0.80 2.72 -6.37
CA ARG A 146 -0.92 4.03 -7.03
C ARG A 146 -1.86 5.02 -6.34
N TYR A 147 -2.52 4.63 -5.27
CA TYR A 147 -3.54 5.46 -4.62
C TYR A 147 -2.90 6.59 -3.81
N HIS A 148 -3.49 7.79 -3.87
CA HIS A 148 -2.93 9.01 -3.28
C HIS A 148 -3.07 9.08 -1.77
N GLY A 149 -4.08 8.42 -1.21
CA GLY A 149 -4.42 8.47 0.22
C GLY A 149 -4.06 7.20 0.98
N MET A 150 -4.26 7.22 2.29
CA MET A 150 -4.09 6.04 3.14
C MET A 150 -5.26 5.85 4.11
N ALA A 151 -5.57 4.60 4.44
CA ALA A 151 -6.62 4.30 5.40
C ALA A 151 -6.43 5.07 6.74
N PRO A 152 -7.47 5.75 7.26
CA PRO A 152 -7.38 6.57 8.48
C PRO A 152 -6.86 5.82 9.70
N ILE A 153 -7.24 4.55 9.87
CA ILE A 153 -6.76 3.71 10.96
C ILE A 153 -5.23 3.53 10.87
N ILE A 154 -4.69 3.27 9.68
CA ILE A 154 -3.24 3.14 9.48
C ILE A 154 -2.54 4.46 9.78
N CYS A 155 -3.10 5.58 9.30
CA CYS A 155 -2.58 6.92 9.58
C CYS A 155 -2.50 7.20 11.08
N HIS A 156 -3.56 6.87 11.82
CA HIS A 156 -3.63 7.07 13.25
C HIS A 156 -2.59 6.21 14.00
N LEU A 157 -2.49 4.92 13.66
CA LEU A 157 -1.51 4.01 14.23
C LEU A 157 -0.07 4.45 13.95
N TYR A 158 0.20 4.98 12.75
CA TYR A 158 1.51 5.52 12.39
C TYR A 158 1.84 6.76 13.23
N LYS A 159 0.88 7.68 13.40
CA LYS A 159 1.05 8.87 14.25
C LYS A 159 1.30 8.53 15.73
N MET A 160 0.76 7.40 16.19
CA MET A 160 0.99 6.88 17.55
C MET A 160 2.32 6.14 17.69
N GLY A 161 3.09 5.94 16.61
CA GLY A 161 4.33 5.16 16.63
C GLY A 161 4.12 3.64 16.77
N LEU A 162 2.89 3.16 16.54
CA LEU A 162 2.57 1.73 16.66
C LEU A 162 2.96 0.94 15.39
N VAL A 163 2.98 1.61 14.24
CA VAL A 163 3.42 1.05 12.96
C VAL A 163 4.48 1.96 12.32
N GLU A 164 5.30 1.38 11.46
CA GLU A 164 6.36 2.03 10.69
C GLU A 164 5.91 2.19 9.22
N ALA A 165 6.55 3.08 8.48
CA ALA A 165 6.35 3.26 7.04
C ALA A 165 7.71 3.35 6.32
N ARG A 166 7.82 2.72 5.16
CA ARG A 166 9.04 2.67 4.34
C ARG A 166 8.69 2.77 2.87
N ALA A 167 9.39 3.62 2.13
CA ALA A 167 9.22 3.75 0.69
C ALA A 167 10.32 2.98 -0.06
N GLU A 168 9.95 2.27 -1.12
CA GLU A 168 10.86 1.45 -1.92
C GLU A 168 10.80 1.76 -3.41
N HIS A 169 11.96 1.72 -4.05
CA HIS A 169 12.11 1.92 -5.48
C HIS A 169 11.68 0.66 -6.25
N GLN A 170 11.04 0.85 -7.41
CA GLN A 170 10.46 -0.26 -8.17
C GLN A 170 11.54 -1.22 -8.70
N LEU A 171 12.70 -0.72 -9.15
CA LEU A 171 13.76 -1.61 -9.66
C LEU A 171 14.29 -2.56 -8.59
N ALA A 172 14.48 -2.05 -7.36
CA ALA A 172 14.88 -2.87 -6.23
C ALA A 172 13.78 -3.86 -5.82
N SER A 173 12.51 -3.42 -5.89
CA SER A 173 11.35 -4.27 -5.60
C SER A 173 11.24 -5.42 -6.62
N PHE A 174 11.31 -5.15 -7.92
CA PHE A 174 11.31 -6.21 -8.95
C PHE A 174 12.50 -7.17 -8.83
N LYS A 175 13.69 -6.66 -8.48
CA LYS A 175 14.86 -7.51 -8.19
C LYS A 175 14.57 -8.48 -7.03
N ALA A 176 13.91 -8.00 -5.98
CA ALA A 176 13.50 -8.81 -4.85
C ALA A 176 12.43 -9.85 -5.26
N GLY A 177 11.44 -9.46 -6.06
CA GLY A 177 10.43 -10.36 -6.61
C GLY A 177 11.02 -11.49 -7.47
N VAL A 178 11.99 -11.17 -8.35
CA VAL A 178 12.70 -12.18 -9.14
C VAL A 178 13.55 -13.10 -8.26
N THR A 179 14.19 -12.56 -7.22
CA THR A 179 14.89 -13.37 -6.22
C THR A 179 13.91 -14.35 -5.56
N PHE A 180 12.78 -13.86 -5.06
CA PHE A 180 11.75 -14.66 -4.40
C PHE A 180 11.17 -15.75 -5.30
N ALA A 181 10.89 -15.43 -6.57
CA ALA A 181 10.42 -16.44 -7.53
C ALA A 181 11.46 -17.54 -7.79
N ARG A 182 12.75 -17.20 -7.81
CA ARG A 182 13.83 -18.17 -8.02
C ARG A 182 14.13 -19.02 -6.79
N THR A 183 13.87 -18.50 -5.58
CA THR A 183 14.13 -19.23 -4.33
C THR A 183 12.93 -20.03 -3.85
N GLU A 184 11.73 -19.45 -3.92
CA GLU A 184 10.49 -20.04 -3.36
C GLU A 184 9.55 -20.63 -4.44
N GLY A 185 9.82 -20.37 -5.72
CA GLY A 185 8.97 -20.87 -6.82
C GLY A 185 7.65 -20.13 -7.01
N ILE A 186 7.45 -18.98 -6.34
CA ILE A 186 6.22 -18.17 -6.42
C ILE A 186 6.51 -16.87 -7.18
N ILE A 187 5.77 -16.65 -8.27
CA ILE A 187 5.78 -15.36 -8.96
C ILE A 187 4.84 -14.41 -8.20
N SER A 188 5.42 -13.45 -7.50
CA SER A 188 4.72 -12.41 -6.74
C SER A 188 4.14 -11.33 -7.66
N ALA A 189 3.05 -10.67 -7.27
CA ALA A 189 2.61 -9.44 -7.96
C ALA A 189 3.62 -8.29 -7.73
N PRO A 190 3.65 -7.25 -8.61
CA PRO A 190 4.50 -6.08 -8.43
C PRO A 190 4.29 -5.35 -7.09
N GLU A 191 3.08 -5.34 -6.55
CA GLU A 191 2.77 -4.74 -5.25
C GLU A 191 3.53 -5.43 -4.09
N PRO A 192 3.37 -6.75 -3.84
CA PRO A 192 4.09 -7.47 -2.78
C PRO A 192 5.61 -7.53 -2.99
N ASN A 193 6.12 -7.30 -4.20
CA ASN A 193 7.58 -7.17 -4.41
C ASN A 193 8.21 -6.08 -3.52
N HIS A 194 7.46 -5.02 -3.18
CA HIS A 194 7.94 -3.97 -2.28
C HIS A 194 8.19 -4.50 -0.87
N CYS A 195 7.23 -5.24 -0.28
CA CYS A 195 7.42 -5.81 1.05
C CYS A 195 8.39 -7.00 1.06
N ILE A 196 8.46 -7.81 -0.01
CA ILE A 196 9.48 -8.85 -0.17
C ILE A 196 10.89 -8.23 -0.10
N LYS A 197 11.11 -7.11 -0.77
CA LYS A 197 12.39 -6.41 -0.70
C LYS A 197 12.75 -6.06 0.75
N VAL A 198 11.79 -5.50 1.50
CA VAL A 198 12.02 -5.14 2.91
C VAL A 198 12.22 -6.37 3.79
N VAL A 199 11.53 -7.49 3.54
CA VAL A 199 11.77 -8.77 4.22
C VAL A 199 13.20 -9.24 3.99
N ILE A 200 13.70 -9.19 2.75
CA ILE A 200 15.08 -9.57 2.42
C ILE A 200 16.07 -8.67 3.17
N ASP A 201 15.84 -7.35 3.18
CA ASP A 201 16.71 -6.40 3.91
C ASP A 201 16.75 -6.70 5.42
N GLU A 202 15.60 -6.94 6.06
CA GLU A 202 15.54 -7.24 7.49
C GLU A 202 16.16 -8.61 7.81
N ALA A 203 16.00 -9.61 6.93
CA ALA A 203 16.67 -10.90 7.05
C ALA A 203 18.20 -10.77 6.95
N LEU A 204 18.70 -9.91 6.05
CA LEU A 204 20.13 -9.62 5.94
C LEU A 204 20.67 -8.92 7.20
N LYS A 205 19.91 -7.99 7.79
CA LYS A 205 20.27 -7.38 9.09
C LYS A 205 20.34 -8.42 10.20
N CYS A 206 19.41 -9.37 10.25
CA CYS A 206 19.43 -10.48 11.21
C CYS A 206 20.67 -11.36 11.01
N LYS A 207 21.09 -11.60 9.76
CA LYS A 207 22.33 -12.31 9.45
C LYS A 207 23.57 -11.55 9.93
N GLU A 208 23.60 -10.23 9.78
CA GLU A 208 24.70 -9.37 10.24
C GLU A 208 24.79 -9.30 11.77
N SER A 209 23.65 -9.20 12.45
CA SER A 209 23.60 -9.15 13.92
C SER A 209 23.74 -10.51 14.60
N GLY A 210 23.45 -11.60 13.88
CA GLY A 210 23.35 -12.95 14.43
C GLY A 210 22.05 -13.22 15.21
N GLU A 211 21.10 -12.29 15.22
CA GLU A 211 19.80 -12.46 15.87
C GLU A 211 18.86 -13.31 15.01
N SER A 212 18.22 -14.31 15.62
CA SER A 212 17.14 -15.04 14.96
C SER A 212 15.81 -14.34 15.21
N LYS A 213 15.10 -13.96 14.15
CA LYS A 213 13.79 -13.31 14.21
C LYS A 213 12.79 -13.98 13.27
N THR A 214 11.52 -13.99 13.68
CA THR A 214 10.40 -14.40 12.85
C THR A 214 9.82 -13.20 12.11
N ILE A 215 9.84 -13.26 10.77
CA ILE A 215 9.27 -12.24 9.90
C ILE A 215 8.02 -12.82 9.22
N LEU A 216 6.86 -12.19 9.47
CA LEU A 216 5.61 -12.49 8.78
C LEU A 216 5.43 -11.57 7.57
N LEU A 217 5.44 -12.15 6.38
CA LEU A 217 5.23 -11.44 5.11
C LEU A 217 3.74 -11.42 4.73
N ALA A 218 3.18 -10.24 4.48
CA ALA A 218 1.87 -10.09 3.84
C ALA A 218 2.00 -10.22 2.31
N HIS A 219 2.00 -11.46 1.80
CA HIS A 219 2.07 -11.73 0.37
C HIS A 219 0.68 -11.59 -0.28
N SER A 220 0.35 -10.38 -0.73
CA SER A 220 -1.01 -9.98 -1.11
C SER A 220 -1.54 -10.55 -2.44
N GLY A 221 -0.69 -11.12 -3.29
CA GLY A 221 -1.14 -11.67 -4.58
C GLY A 221 -0.01 -12.20 -5.47
N HIS A 222 -0.39 -13.03 -6.44
CA HIS A 222 0.53 -13.59 -7.43
C HIS A 222 0.68 -12.68 -8.66
N GLY A 223 1.79 -12.80 -9.38
CA GLY A 223 2.09 -11.97 -10.55
C GLY A 223 1.67 -12.56 -11.90
N HIS A 224 0.94 -13.68 -11.95
CA HIS A 224 0.62 -14.38 -13.21
C HIS A 224 -0.06 -13.48 -14.27
N VAL A 225 -0.76 -12.43 -13.86
CA VAL A 225 -1.45 -11.47 -14.74
C VAL A 225 -0.70 -10.14 -14.89
N ASP A 226 0.49 -10.02 -14.29
CA ASP A 226 1.34 -8.82 -14.27
C ASP A 226 2.60 -9.01 -15.15
N MET A 227 2.57 -9.96 -16.08
CA MET A 227 3.72 -10.34 -16.91
C MET A 227 4.25 -9.18 -17.75
N ALA A 228 3.42 -8.21 -18.13
CA ALA A 228 3.88 -7.01 -18.84
C ALA A 228 4.81 -6.14 -17.98
N ALA A 229 4.56 -6.06 -16.67
CA ALA A 229 5.41 -5.32 -15.75
C ALA A 229 6.76 -6.03 -15.55
N TYR A 230 6.73 -7.37 -15.45
CA TYR A 230 7.93 -8.20 -15.43
C TYR A 230 8.72 -8.12 -16.75
N ASP A 231 8.07 -8.15 -17.91
CA ASP A 231 8.74 -7.95 -19.21
C ASP A 231 9.43 -6.59 -19.26
N ALA A 232 8.75 -5.52 -18.84
CA ALA A 232 9.34 -4.19 -18.79
C ALA A 232 10.58 -4.14 -17.87
N TYR A 233 10.55 -4.85 -16.73
CA TYR A 233 11.71 -4.98 -15.85
C TYR A 233 12.85 -5.76 -16.51
N LEU A 234 12.56 -6.97 -17.01
CA LEU A 234 13.55 -7.89 -17.57
C LEU A 234 14.18 -7.37 -18.87
N SER A 235 13.44 -6.57 -19.63
CA SER A 235 13.93 -5.88 -20.84
C SER A 235 14.63 -4.54 -20.55
N GLY A 236 14.79 -4.16 -19.27
CA GLY A 236 15.50 -2.94 -18.86
C GLY A 236 14.75 -1.63 -19.19
N LYS A 237 13.44 -1.70 -19.44
CA LYS A 237 12.60 -0.52 -19.77
C LYS A 237 12.15 0.23 -18.52
N LEU A 238 12.05 -0.44 -17.36
CA LEU A 238 11.70 0.22 -16.11
C LEU A 238 12.84 1.12 -15.62
N LYS A 239 12.44 2.22 -14.96
CA LYS A 239 13.35 3.17 -14.32
C LYS A 239 12.80 3.55 -12.97
N ASP A 240 13.67 3.76 -12.00
CA ASP A 240 13.24 4.39 -10.76
C ASP A 240 12.81 5.82 -11.04
N TYR A 241 11.71 6.20 -10.40
CA TYR A 241 11.12 7.52 -10.53
C TYR A 241 10.75 8.03 -9.15
N ALA A 242 11.37 9.14 -8.75
CA ALA A 242 10.91 9.92 -7.63
C ALA A 242 9.99 11.01 -8.18
N TYR A 243 8.76 11.07 -7.66
CA TYR A 243 7.79 12.03 -8.17
C TYR A 243 8.24 13.48 -7.90
N PRO A 244 8.18 14.39 -8.89
CA PRO A 244 8.61 15.78 -8.73
C PRO A 244 7.85 16.44 -7.58
N LYS A 245 8.59 17.14 -6.71
CA LYS A 245 8.00 17.82 -5.56
C LYS A 245 6.95 18.84 -5.99
N ASP A 246 7.23 19.61 -7.04
CA ASP A 246 6.33 20.66 -7.53
C ASP A 246 4.95 20.13 -7.96
N GLU A 247 4.91 18.93 -8.54
CA GLU A 247 3.64 18.28 -8.94
C GLU A 247 2.85 17.76 -7.72
N ILE A 248 3.54 17.29 -6.67
CA ILE A 248 2.88 16.97 -5.39
C ILE A 248 2.36 18.26 -4.76
N ASP A 249 3.19 19.31 -4.68
CA ASP A 249 2.81 20.59 -4.07
C ASP A 249 1.60 21.21 -4.79
N LYS A 250 1.51 21.05 -6.11
CA LYS A 250 0.34 21.44 -6.91
C LYS A 250 -0.91 20.65 -6.51
N ALA A 251 -0.85 19.32 -6.46
CA ALA A 251 -1.98 18.49 -6.03
C ALA A 251 -2.39 18.81 -4.57
N LEU A 252 -1.43 19.07 -3.70
CA LEU A 252 -1.68 19.48 -2.31
C LEU A 252 -2.30 20.88 -2.19
N SER A 253 -2.11 21.76 -3.18
CA SER A 253 -2.74 23.08 -3.18
C SER A 253 -4.26 23.03 -3.40
N GLU A 254 -4.76 21.91 -3.94
CA GLU A 254 -6.18 21.65 -4.20
C GLU A 254 -6.88 20.99 -3.01
N LEU A 255 -6.17 20.74 -1.91
CA LEU A 255 -6.77 20.18 -0.70
C LEU A 255 -7.96 21.03 -0.20
N PRO A 256 -8.98 20.38 0.37
CA PRO A 256 -10.13 21.08 0.94
C PRO A 256 -9.70 21.96 2.12
N LYS A 257 -10.29 23.15 2.21
CA LYS A 257 -10.12 24.06 3.34
C LYS A 257 -11.10 23.65 4.44
N VAL A 258 -10.56 23.21 5.58
CA VAL A 258 -11.31 22.68 6.74
C VAL A 258 -10.98 23.47 7.99
#